data_AF-N1VUT9-F1
#
_entry.id   AF-N1VUT9-F1
#
_cell.length_a   1.000
_cell.length_b   1.000
_cell.length_c   1.000
_cell.angle_alpha   90.00
_cell.angle_beta   90.00
_cell.angle_gamma   90.00
#
_symmetry.space_group_name_H-M   'P 1'
#
loop_
_entity.id
_entity.type
_entity.pdbx_description
1 polymer ?
#
loop_
_entity_poly.entity_id
_entity_poly.type
_entity_poly.pdbx_seq_one_letter_code
_entity_poly.pdbx_strand_id
1 'polypeptide(L)'
;MKGLRVSQGKWKGKEIPSPPDVSGHLNFTNSLMKKAIFSLMDSRLLSWGLSFESVLFCDYFSGSGQISAEAYSLSVKRLLTYELDQTRFRQLHTLFRGLTNVQLFRKDATKHTLKWELGEEEAYIFYLDPPYTYWSETPTRMKEMLEQLYNFCITTNKPFLILCQIPERQAIDKIWASVPHKVREYGSHSIIETGYENAETSDR
;
A
#
# COMPACT_ATOMS: atom_id res chain seq x y z
N MET A 1 -7.89 6.52 25.41
CA MET A 1 -7.93 6.08 23.99
C MET A 1 -6.69 5.23 23.73
N LYS A 2 -6.83 4.00 23.20
CA LYS A 2 -5.66 3.24 22.73
C LYS A 2 -5.34 3.74 21.31
N GLY A 3 -4.34 4.61 21.19
CA GLY A 3 -3.89 5.11 19.89
C GLY A 3 -3.35 3.99 18.98
N LEU A 4 -3.28 4.27 17.68
CA LEU A 4 -2.64 3.39 16.71
C LEU A 4 -1.16 3.21 17.06
N ARG A 5 -0.66 1.98 17.00
CA ARG A 5 0.75 1.66 17.28
C ARG A 5 1.33 0.72 16.23
N VAL A 6 2.62 0.89 15.99
CA VAL A 6 3.43 -0.03 15.20
C VAL A 6 3.58 -1.36 15.96
N SER A 7 3.42 -2.48 15.27
CA SER A 7 3.30 -3.81 15.88
C SER A 7 4.61 -4.59 15.94
N GLN A 8 5.51 -4.39 14.99
CA GLN A 8 6.78 -5.13 14.87
C GLN A 8 7.90 -4.23 14.35
N GLY A 9 9.14 -4.74 14.31
CA GLY A 9 10.31 -4.03 13.78
C GLY A 9 10.88 -2.94 14.68
N LYS A 10 11.75 -2.07 14.12
CA LYS A 10 12.52 -1.05 14.85
C LYS A 10 11.69 0.06 15.52
N TRP A 11 10.45 0.24 15.09
CA TRP A 11 9.49 1.17 15.67
C TRP A 11 8.38 0.49 16.49
N LYS A 12 8.52 -0.80 16.83
CA LYS A 12 7.54 -1.53 17.64
C LYS A 12 7.12 -0.73 18.88
N GLY A 13 5.82 -0.55 19.06
CA GLY A 13 5.22 0.20 20.16
C GLY A 13 5.13 1.72 19.96
N LYS A 14 5.76 2.29 18.92
CA LYS A 14 5.66 3.72 18.58
C LYS A 14 4.21 4.07 18.24
N GLU A 15 3.73 5.19 18.79
CA GLU A 15 2.41 5.72 18.49
C GLU A 15 2.38 6.41 17.12
N ILE A 16 1.27 6.20 16.41
CA ILE A 16 0.96 6.85 15.15
C ILE A 16 -0.09 7.93 15.45
N PRO A 17 0.10 9.18 15.00
CA PRO A 17 -0.91 10.22 15.15
C PRO A 17 -2.22 9.78 14.50
N SER A 18 -3.29 9.71 15.31
CA SER A 18 -4.64 9.49 14.81
C SER A 18 -5.38 10.83 14.79
N PRO A 19 -6.10 11.17 13.70
CA PRO A 19 -7.05 12.27 13.77
C PRO A 19 -8.07 12.03 14.90
N PRO A 20 -8.61 13.10 15.51
CA PRO A 20 -9.68 12.97 16.50
C PRO A 20 -10.91 12.29 15.87
N ASP A 21 -11.62 11.49 16.66
CA ASP A 21 -12.79 10.75 16.23
C ASP A 21 -13.81 11.67 15.54
N VAL A 22 -14.02 11.47 14.23
CA VAL A 22 -15.14 12.08 13.54
C VAL A 22 -16.31 11.10 13.63
N SER A 23 -17.30 11.42 14.48
CA SER A 23 -18.59 10.72 14.52
C SER A 23 -18.56 9.20 14.81
N GLY A 24 -17.63 8.72 15.63
CA GLY A 24 -17.64 7.32 16.12
C GLY A 24 -17.30 6.24 15.07
N HIS A 25 -16.96 6.62 13.83
CA HIS A 25 -16.51 5.71 12.79
C HIS A 25 -14.99 5.82 12.59
N LEU A 26 -14.26 4.80 13.05
CA LEU A 26 -12.83 4.65 12.84
C LEU A 26 -12.58 4.02 11.47
N ASN A 27 -12.33 4.85 10.45
CA ASN A 27 -11.87 4.38 9.13
C ASN A 27 -10.36 4.07 9.17
N PHE A 28 -9.95 3.15 10.03
CA PHE A 28 -8.56 2.69 10.12
C PHE A 28 -8.46 1.24 9.65
N THR A 29 -7.35 0.90 8.99
CA THR A 29 -6.99 -0.49 8.75
C THR A 29 -6.96 -1.25 10.07
N ASN A 30 -7.92 -2.15 10.27
CA ASN A 30 -8.03 -2.88 11.52
C ASN A 30 -6.80 -3.80 11.73
N SER A 31 -6.57 -4.23 12.97
CA SER A 31 -5.39 -5.03 13.32
C SER A 31 -5.32 -6.36 12.56
N LEU A 32 -6.47 -6.97 12.25
CA LEU A 32 -6.57 -8.18 11.45
C LEU A 32 -6.04 -7.94 10.03
N MET A 33 -6.50 -6.86 9.39
CA MET A 33 -6.14 -6.48 8.04
C MET A 33 -4.67 -6.11 7.96
N LYS A 34 -4.16 -5.30 8.91
CA LYS A 34 -2.73 -5.01 9.00
C LYS A 34 -1.91 -6.31 9.10
N LYS A 35 -2.28 -7.24 9.97
CA LYS A 35 -1.58 -8.52 10.11
C LYS A 35 -1.62 -9.33 8.80
N ALA A 36 -2.77 -9.39 8.13
CA ALA A 36 -2.93 -10.09 6.86
C ALA A 36 -2.04 -9.49 5.77
N ILE A 37 -2.07 -8.17 5.60
CA ILE A 37 -1.26 -7.41 4.62
C ILE A 37 0.23 -7.75 4.79
N PHE A 38 0.77 -7.61 6.01
CA PHE A 38 2.21 -7.87 6.23
C PHE A 38 2.57 -9.36 6.16
N SER A 39 1.65 -10.27 6.53
CA SER A 39 1.86 -11.71 6.34
C SER A 39 1.92 -12.10 4.88
N LEU A 40 1.13 -11.47 4.01
CA LEU A 40 1.18 -11.70 2.56
C LEU A 40 2.49 -11.18 1.97
N MET A 41 2.91 -9.97 2.36
CA MET A 41 4.20 -9.41 1.93
C MET A 41 5.36 -10.32 2.32
N ASP A 42 5.42 -10.76 3.58
CA ASP A 42 6.47 -11.63 4.10
C ASP A 42 6.53 -12.96 3.35
N SER A 43 5.37 -13.59 3.12
CA SER A 43 5.28 -14.84 2.35
C SER A 43 5.78 -14.69 0.91
N ARG A 44 5.53 -13.55 0.25
CA ARG A 44 5.99 -13.29 -1.13
C ARG A 44 7.48 -13.00 -1.17
N LEU A 45 7.98 -12.19 -0.24
CA LEU A 45 9.41 -11.92 -0.14
C LEU A 45 10.20 -13.21 0.10
N LEU A 46 9.70 -14.07 0.98
CA LEU A 46 10.30 -15.39 1.23
C LEU A 46 10.33 -16.26 -0.04
N SER A 47 9.26 -16.28 -0.85
CA SER A 47 9.24 -17.08 -2.09
C SER A 47 10.20 -16.54 -3.16
N TRP A 48 10.56 -15.26 -3.11
CA TRP A 48 11.55 -14.64 -3.98
C TRP A 48 12.98 -14.72 -3.43
N GLY A 49 13.18 -15.26 -2.21
CA GLY A 49 14.48 -15.25 -1.54
C GLY A 49 14.93 -13.84 -1.11
N LEU A 50 13.98 -12.91 -0.94
CA LEU A 50 14.22 -11.52 -0.59
C LEU A 50 13.72 -11.21 0.82
N SER A 51 14.06 -10.02 1.30
CA SER A 51 13.56 -9.45 2.55
C SER A 51 13.06 -8.02 2.33
N PHE A 52 12.42 -7.42 3.34
CA PHE A 52 11.97 -6.03 3.26
C PHE A 52 13.13 -5.06 2.93
N GLU A 53 14.35 -5.35 3.36
CA GLU A 53 15.54 -4.50 3.13
C GLU A 53 15.93 -4.38 1.65
N SER A 54 15.33 -5.18 0.76
CA SER A 54 15.53 -5.11 -0.70
C SER A 54 14.38 -4.40 -1.43
N VAL A 55 13.35 -3.92 -0.72
CA VAL A 55 12.06 -3.52 -1.32
C VAL A 55 11.90 -2.00 -1.41
N LEU A 56 11.38 -1.54 -2.56
CA LEU A 56 10.67 -0.27 -2.65
C LEU A 56 9.22 -0.50 -2.23
N PHE A 57 8.82 0.13 -1.14
CA PHE A 57 7.44 0.12 -0.66
C PHE A 57 6.75 1.44 -1.00
N CYS A 58 5.59 1.39 -1.65
CA CYS A 58 4.77 2.59 -1.88
C CYS A 58 3.40 2.46 -1.22
N ASP A 59 3.07 3.41 -0.35
CA ASP A 59 1.77 3.59 0.25
C ASP A 59 1.05 4.75 -0.45
N TYR A 60 0.14 4.44 -1.37
CA TYR A 60 -0.46 5.47 -2.24
C TYR A 60 -1.61 6.25 -1.58
N PHE A 61 -2.18 5.74 -0.49
CA PHE A 61 -3.32 6.33 0.20
C PHE A 61 -3.12 6.25 1.72
N SER A 62 -2.07 6.91 2.21
CA SER A 62 -1.48 6.57 3.50
C SER A 62 -2.35 6.90 4.72
N GLY A 63 -3.24 7.89 4.62
CA GLY A 63 -4.09 8.27 5.73
C GLY A 63 -3.26 8.71 6.94
N SER A 64 -3.37 7.95 8.03
CA SER A 64 -2.61 8.17 9.26
C SER A 64 -1.12 7.76 9.16
N GLY A 65 -0.75 7.02 8.12
CA GLY A 65 0.59 6.46 8.00
C GLY A 65 0.79 5.13 8.72
N GLN A 66 -0.29 4.46 9.14
CA GLN A 66 -0.19 3.20 9.88
C GLN A 66 0.57 2.11 9.10
N ILE A 67 0.27 1.96 7.81
CA ILE A 67 0.93 0.96 6.96
C ILE A 67 2.36 1.42 6.61
N SER A 68 2.54 2.68 6.22
CA SER A 68 3.87 3.28 6.03
C SER A 68 4.80 3.13 7.25
N ALA A 69 4.29 3.35 8.46
CA ALA A 69 5.09 3.27 9.68
C ALA A 69 5.49 1.83 10.00
N GLU A 70 4.61 0.87 9.74
CA GLU A 70 4.90 -0.55 9.90
C GLU A 70 5.91 -1.04 8.85
N ALA A 71 5.76 -0.64 7.59
CA ALA A 71 6.72 -0.94 6.52
C ALA A 71 8.10 -0.34 6.83
N TYR A 72 8.16 0.93 7.25
CA TYR A 72 9.41 1.54 7.72
C TYR A 72 10.01 0.76 8.89
N SER A 73 9.18 0.32 9.84
CA SER A 73 9.62 -0.45 10.99
C SER A 73 10.28 -1.79 10.62
N LEU A 74 9.83 -2.39 9.52
CA LEU A 74 10.40 -3.60 8.92
C LEU A 74 11.64 -3.33 8.04
N SER A 75 12.16 -2.11 8.05
CA SER A 75 13.38 -1.71 7.34
C SER A 75 13.30 -1.82 5.81
N VAL A 76 12.16 -1.46 5.21
CA VAL A 76 12.10 -1.33 3.75
C VAL A 76 13.23 -0.46 3.18
N LYS A 77 13.83 -0.89 2.06
CA LYS A 77 14.96 -0.18 1.43
C LYS A 77 14.62 1.27 1.17
N ARG A 78 13.46 1.50 0.57
CA ARG A 78 12.90 2.83 0.34
C ARG A 78 11.38 2.82 0.53
N LEU A 79 10.87 3.88 1.14
CA LEU A 79 9.46 4.09 1.41
C LEU A 79 8.98 5.36 0.70
N LEU A 80 7.95 5.21 -0.15
CA LEU A 80 7.22 6.33 -0.73
C LEU A 80 5.83 6.38 -0.10
N THR A 81 5.44 7.54 0.40
CA THR A 81 4.17 7.71 1.10
C THR A 81 3.40 8.88 0.51
N TYR A 82 2.19 8.61 0.02
CA TYR A 82 1.29 9.60 -0.57
C TYR A 82 0.11 9.90 0.34
N GLU A 83 -0.18 11.19 0.49
CA GLU A 83 -1.39 11.66 1.16
C GLU A 83 -1.81 13.00 0.56
N LEU A 84 -3.07 13.11 0.17
CA LEU A 84 -3.60 14.31 -0.49
C LEU A 84 -3.97 15.40 0.52
N ASP A 85 -4.54 15.02 1.67
CA ASP A 85 -4.99 15.94 2.70
C ASP A 85 -3.82 16.64 3.39
N GLN A 86 -3.90 17.97 3.46
CA GLN A 86 -2.84 18.80 4.00
C GLN A 86 -2.60 18.56 5.51
N THR A 87 -3.64 18.24 6.27
CA THR A 87 -3.55 18.04 7.72
C THR A 87 -2.88 16.70 8.02
N ARG A 88 -3.37 15.61 7.41
CA ARG A 88 -2.76 14.28 7.52
C ARG A 88 -1.32 14.28 7.00
N PHE A 89 -1.05 14.96 5.88
CA PHE A 89 0.31 15.09 5.36
C PHE A 89 1.27 15.77 6.35
N ARG A 90 0.85 16.80 7.09
CA ARG A 90 1.70 17.43 8.13
C ARG A 90 2.01 16.46 9.27
N GLN A 91 1.06 15.59 9.62
CA GLN A 91 1.26 14.55 10.63
C GLN A 91 2.28 13.51 10.14
N LEU A 92 2.17 13.05 8.89
CA LEU A 92 3.16 12.17 8.25
C LEU A 92 4.55 12.81 8.22
N HIS A 93 4.64 14.08 7.83
CA HIS A 93 5.90 14.82 7.82
C HIS A 93 6.54 14.89 9.21
N THR A 94 5.73 15.04 10.26
CA THR A 94 6.21 15.01 11.64
C THR A 94 6.67 13.60 12.04
N LEU A 95 5.92 12.57 11.65
CA LEU A 95 6.19 11.17 11.98
C LEU A 95 7.51 10.67 11.35
N PHE A 96 7.75 11.01 10.08
CA PHE A 96 8.91 10.54 9.31
C PHE A 96 10.03 11.57 9.17
N ARG A 97 10.03 12.62 10.00
CA ARG A 97 11.03 13.69 9.94
C ARG A 97 12.46 13.15 10.10
N GLY A 98 13.34 13.51 9.16
CA GLY A 98 14.76 13.19 9.21
C GLY A 98 15.12 11.79 8.71
N LEU A 99 14.16 11.02 8.20
CA LEU A 99 14.40 9.70 7.64
C LEU A 99 14.75 9.81 6.17
N THR A 100 15.96 9.39 5.80
CA THR A 100 16.51 9.58 4.45
C THR A 100 15.92 8.60 3.43
N ASN A 101 15.47 7.43 3.87
CA ASN A 101 14.86 6.42 3.02
C ASN A 101 13.33 6.58 2.88
N VAL A 102 12.75 7.67 3.40
CA VAL A 102 11.31 7.96 3.33
C VAL A 102 11.07 9.22 2.50
N GLN A 103 10.28 9.11 1.44
CA GLN A 103 9.86 10.24 0.62
C GLN A 103 8.36 10.44 0.73
N LEU A 104 7.96 11.67 1.08
CA LEU A 104 6.57 12.04 1.29
C LEU A 104 6.03 12.87 0.13
N PHE A 105 4.87 12.51 -0.40
CA PHE A 105 4.22 13.20 -1.51
C PHE A 105 2.85 13.71 -1.10
N ARG A 106 2.69 15.04 -1.05
CA ARG A 106 1.38 15.65 -0.94
C ARG A 106 0.70 15.78 -2.30
N LYS A 107 0.31 14.64 -2.88
CA LYS A 107 -0.16 14.53 -4.27
C LYS A 107 -1.32 13.54 -4.37
N ASP A 108 -2.13 13.73 -5.41
CA ASP A 108 -3.08 12.73 -5.86
C ASP A 108 -2.30 11.57 -6.49
N ALA A 109 -2.31 10.42 -5.82
CA ALA A 109 -1.61 9.21 -6.23
C ALA A 109 -2.01 8.75 -7.63
N THR A 110 -3.30 8.83 -7.99
CA THR A 110 -3.77 8.41 -9.33
C THR A 110 -3.17 9.23 -10.48
N LYS A 111 -2.67 10.44 -10.19
CA LYS A 111 -2.00 11.33 -11.16
C LYS A 111 -0.48 11.35 -11.04
N HIS A 112 0.06 10.74 -9.98
CA HIS A 112 1.47 10.72 -9.63
C HIS A 112 2.02 9.31 -9.40
N THR A 113 1.28 8.29 -9.83
CA THR A 113 1.54 6.87 -9.61
C THR A 113 3.01 6.50 -9.80
N LEU A 114 3.62 6.90 -10.91
CA LEU A 114 5.02 6.59 -11.24
C LEU A 114 5.88 7.85 -11.41
N LYS A 115 5.58 8.91 -10.65
CA LYS A 115 6.34 10.18 -10.71
C LYS A 115 7.43 10.24 -9.64
N TRP A 116 8.30 9.24 -9.64
CA TRP A 116 9.42 9.07 -8.74
C TRP A 116 10.54 8.31 -9.48
N GLU A 117 11.77 8.40 -8.99
CA GLU A 117 12.93 7.83 -9.65
C GLU A 117 13.17 6.38 -9.24
N LEU A 118 13.51 5.51 -10.20
CA LEU A 118 13.96 4.16 -9.92
C LEU A 118 15.22 4.17 -9.07
N GLY A 119 15.31 3.21 -8.13
CA GLY A 119 16.47 3.01 -7.29
C GLY A 119 17.05 1.61 -7.46
N GLU A 120 17.90 1.23 -6.52
CA GLU A 120 18.56 -0.08 -6.48
C GLU A 120 17.71 -1.15 -5.79
N GLU A 121 16.39 -0.98 -5.69
CA GLU A 121 15.52 -1.98 -5.06
C GLU A 121 15.39 -3.22 -5.94
N GLU A 122 15.34 -4.39 -5.33
CA GLU A 122 15.26 -5.67 -6.03
C GLU A 122 13.80 -6.10 -6.25
N ALA A 123 12.87 -5.54 -5.47
CA ALA A 123 11.44 -5.80 -5.60
C ALA A 123 10.58 -4.57 -5.31
N TYR A 124 9.34 -4.60 -5.82
CA TYR A 124 8.34 -3.55 -5.65
C TYR A 124 7.13 -4.04 -4.86
N ILE A 125 6.74 -3.33 -3.81
CA ILE A 125 5.47 -3.56 -3.13
C ILE A 125 4.65 -2.28 -3.16
N PHE A 126 3.48 -2.35 -3.79
CA PHE A 126 2.54 -1.24 -3.90
C PHE A 126 1.29 -1.54 -3.08
N TYR A 127 0.98 -0.66 -2.13
CA TYR A 127 -0.21 -0.75 -1.29
C TYR A 127 -1.22 0.35 -1.64
N LEU A 128 -2.48 -0.05 -1.78
CA LEU A 128 -3.60 0.77 -2.20
C LEU A 128 -4.74 0.60 -1.19
N ASP A 129 -5.10 1.67 -0.47
CA ASP A 129 -6.33 1.74 0.34
C ASP A 129 -7.12 3.00 -0.05
N PRO A 130 -7.62 3.07 -1.30
CA PRO A 130 -8.24 4.30 -1.79
C PRO A 130 -9.60 4.56 -1.11
N PRO A 131 -9.97 5.84 -0.92
CA PRO A 131 -11.29 6.22 -0.43
C PRO A 131 -12.45 5.61 -1.25
N TYR A 132 -13.61 5.40 -0.61
CA TYR A 132 -14.82 4.82 -1.22
C TYR A 132 -15.19 5.41 -2.60
N THR A 133 -15.03 6.72 -2.78
CA THR A 133 -15.36 7.44 -4.02
C THR A 133 -14.59 6.93 -5.24
N TYR A 134 -13.40 6.34 -5.05
CA TYR A 134 -12.62 5.76 -6.13
C TYR A 134 -13.22 4.48 -6.69
N TRP A 135 -14.08 3.81 -5.93
CA TRP A 135 -14.80 2.60 -6.36
C TRP A 135 -16.13 2.96 -7.04
N SER A 136 -16.85 3.94 -6.50
CA SER A 136 -18.21 4.28 -6.95
C SER A 136 -18.27 5.41 -7.98
N GLU A 137 -17.44 6.45 -7.84
CA GLU A 137 -17.52 7.68 -8.63
C GLU A 137 -16.41 7.78 -9.67
N THR A 138 -15.19 7.36 -9.33
CA THR A 138 -14.04 7.41 -10.25
C THR A 138 -13.37 6.05 -10.51
N PRO A 139 -14.12 4.99 -10.85
CA PRO A 139 -13.56 3.65 -11.09
C PRO A 139 -12.57 3.61 -12.24
N THR A 140 -12.77 4.42 -13.29
CA THR A 140 -11.82 4.50 -14.43
C THR A 140 -10.44 4.95 -13.99
N ARG A 141 -10.33 5.91 -13.06
CA ARG A 141 -9.03 6.38 -12.57
C ARG A 141 -8.27 5.32 -11.79
N MET A 142 -9.00 4.51 -11.01
CA MET A 142 -8.38 3.37 -10.31
C MET A 142 -7.92 2.30 -11.29
N LYS A 143 -8.74 2.00 -12.29
CA LYS A 143 -8.37 1.07 -13.36
C LYS A 143 -7.08 1.52 -14.05
N GLU A 144 -7.02 2.77 -14.51
CA GLU A 144 -5.85 3.34 -15.18
C GLU A 144 -4.60 3.29 -14.30
N MET A 145 -4.73 3.63 -13.01
CA MET A 145 -3.63 3.54 -12.04
C MET A 145 -3.12 2.10 -11.89
N LEU A 146 -4.02 1.12 -11.77
CA LEU A 146 -3.67 -0.29 -11.62
C LEU A 146 -2.99 -0.84 -12.88
N GLU A 147 -3.53 -0.56 -14.06
CA GLU A 147 -2.94 -0.95 -15.34
C GLU A 147 -1.55 -0.34 -15.50
N GLN A 148 -1.39 0.94 -15.14
CA GLN A 148 -0.10 1.62 -15.18
C GLN A 148 0.93 0.97 -14.24
N LEU A 149 0.55 0.66 -12.99
CA LEU A 149 1.43 -0.02 -12.04
C LEU A 149 1.82 -1.41 -12.53
N TYR A 150 0.85 -2.19 -12.99
CA TYR A 150 1.08 -3.56 -13.45
C TYR A 150 2.00 -3.61 -14.66
N ASN A 151 1.74 -2.77 -15.68
CA ASN A 151 2.58 -2.69 -16.88
C ASN A 151 4.01 -2.24 -16.56
N PHE A 152 4.16 -1.29 -15.63
CA PHE A 152 5.46 -0.88 -15.13
C PHE A 152 6.21 -2.06 -14.49
N CYS A 153 5.54 -2.80 -13.61
CA CYS A 153 6.14 -3.96 -12.96
C CYS A 153 6.61 -5.02 -13.97
N ILE A 154 5.79 -5.35 -14.97
CA ILE A 154 6.18 -6.26 -16.06
C ILE A 154 7.43 -5.75 -16.77
N THR A 155 7.46 -4.47 -17.12
CA THR A 155 8.58 -3.86 -17.86
C THR A 155 9.88 -3.88 -17.06
N THR A 156 9.81 -3.75 -15.74
CA THR A 156 11.02 -3.75 -14.89
C THR A 156 11.65 -5.13 -14.71
N ASN A 157 10.93 -6.21 -15.00
CA ASN A 157 11.36 -7.59 -14.79
C ASN A 157 11.93 -7.86 -13.38
N LYS A 158 11.32 -7.22 -12.36
CA LYS A 158 11.63 -7.43 -10.94
C LYS A 158 10.43 -8.05 -10.24
N PRO A 159 10.64 -8.87 -9.19
CA PRO A 159 9.56 -9.34 -8.34
C PRO A 159 8.71 -8.18 -7.82
N PHE A 160 7.39 -8.36 -7.85
CA PHE A 160 6.47 -7.34 -7.40
C PHE A 160 5.19 -7.91 -6.79
N LEU A 161 4.57 -7.08 -5.95
CA LEU A 161 3.27 -7.32 -5.35
C LEU A 161 2.49 -6.01 -5.29
N ILE A 162 1.27 -6.03 -5.83
CA ILE A 162 0.29 -4.95 -5.66
C ILE A 162 -0.80 -5.48 -4.75
N LEU A 163 -1.02 -4.80 -3.63
CA LEU A 163 -2.07 -5.10 -2.66
C LEU A 163 -3.06 -3.96 -2.63
N CYS A 164 -4.33 -4.29 -2.76
CA CYS A 164 -5.39 -3.32 -2.59
C CYS A 164 -6.36 -3.78 -1.50
N GLN A 165 -6.51 -2.97 -0.46
CA GLN A 165 -7.55 -3.15 0.53
C GLN A 165 -8.85 -2.58 -0.03
N ILE A 166 -9.91 -3.37 0.04
CA ILE A 166 -11.25 -2.95 -0.36
C ILE A 166 -12.26 -3.24 0.75
N PRO A 167 -13.24 -2.35 0.95
CA PRO A 167 -14.43 -2.65 1.74
C PRO A 167 -15.28 -3.73 1.06
N GLU A 168 -15.97 -4.56 1.85
CA GLU A 168 -16.92 -5.56 1.35
C GLU A 168 -17.95 -4.90 0.40
N ARG A 169 -18.36 -5.64 -0.65
CA ARG A 169 -19.43 -5.28 -1.60
C ARG A 169 -19.10 -4.24 -2.69
N GLN A 170 -17.86 -3.80 -2.81
CA GLN A 170 -17.47 -2.99 -3.97
C GLN A 170 -17.34 -3.85 -5.23
N ALA A 171 -17.86 -3.36 -6.36
CA ALA A 171 -17.72 -4.04 -7.64
C ALA A 171 -16.29 -3.87 -8.16
N ILE A 172 -15.52 -4.96 -8.15
CA ILE A 172 -14.10 -4.94 -8.52
C ILE A 172 -13.88 -5.32 -9.99
N ASP A 173 -14.84 -6.03 -10.59
CA ASP A 173 -14.71 -6.63 -11.92
C ASP A 173 -14.32 -5.61 -12.99
N LYS A 174 -14.87 -4.39 -12.93
CA LYS A 174 -14.54 -3.34 -13.91
C LYS A 174 -13.16 -2.73 -13.70
N ILE A 175 -12.71 -2.60 -12.45
CA ILE A 175 -11.45 -1.96 -12.09
C ILE A 175 -10.27 -2.91 -12.33
N TRP A 176 -10.49 -4.21 -12.10
CA TRP A 176 -9.46 -5.25 -12.18
C TRP A 176 -9.57 -6.13 -13.44
N ALA A 177 -10.49 -5.84 -14.37
CA ALA A 177 -10.77 -6.64 -15.56
C ALA A 177 -9.52 -7.01 -16.38
N SER A 178 -8.55 -6.11 -16.45
CA SER A 178 -7.35 -6.21 -17.29
C SER A 178 -6.10 -6.66 -16.53
N VAL A 179 -6.22 -6.91 -15.22
CA VAL A 179 -5.08 -7.27 -14.36
C VAL A 179 -5.39 -8.60 -13.68
N PRO A 180 -4.56 -9.64 -13.86
CA PRO A 180 -4.79 -10.92 -13.20
C PRO A 180 -4.67 -10.75 -11.69
N HIS A 181 -5.65 -11.21 -10.93
CA HIS A 181 -5.71 -10.95 -9.50
C HIS A 181 -6.33 -12.10 -8.72
N LYS A 182 -6.07 -12.11 -7.41
CA LYS A 182 -6.69 -13.00 -6.43
C LYS A 182 -7.37 -12.15 -5.37
N VAL A 183 -8.53 -12.58 -4.90
CA VAL A 183 -9.29 -11.91 -3.83
C VAL A 183 -9.21 -12.77 -2.57
N ARG A 184 -8.91 -12.15 -1.44
CA ARG A 184 -8.88 -12.78 -0.11
C ARG A 184 -9.78 -12.01 0.83
N GLU A 185 -10.74 -12.70 1.45
CA GLU A 185 -11.71 -12.08 2.36
C GLU A 185 -11.23 -12.12 3.82
N TYR A 186 -11.45 -11.02 4.54
CA TYR A 186 -11.08 -10.83 5.94
C TYR A 186 -12.20 -10.09 6.69
N GLY A 187 -13.30 -10.79 6.97
CA GLY A 187 -14.49 -10.19 7.57
C GLY A 187 -15.15 -9.21 6.59
N SER A 188 -15.35 -7.97 6.99
CA SER A 188 -16.00 -6.93 6.16
C SER A 188 -15.06 -6.20 5.19
N HIS A 189 -13.87 -6.74 4.97
CA HIS A 189 -12.88 -6.19 4.06
C HIS A 189 -12.26 -7.33 3.25
N SER A 190 -11.78 -7.02 2.06
CA SER A 190 -11.00 -7.94 1.24
C SER A 190 -9.66 -7.33 0.86
N ILE A 191 -8.68 -8.19 0.62
CA ILE A 191 -7.42 -7.84 -0.04
C ILE A 191 -7.48 -8.40 -1.44
N ILE A 192 -7.26 -7.54 -2.44
CA ILE A 192 -6.96 -7.96 -3.80
C ILE A 192 -5.44 -7.96 -3.95
N GLU A 193 -4.88 -9.06 -4.44
CA GLU A 193 -3.46 -9.18 -4.75
C GLU A 193 -3.24 -9.48 -6.23
N THR A 194 -2.25 -8.81 -6.83
CA THR A 194 -1.60 -9.24 -8.06
C THR A 194 -0.09 -9.20 -7.88
N GLY A 195 0.66 -10.05 -8.56
CA GLY A 195 2.10 -10.11 -8.38
C GLY A 195 2.81 -10.87 -9.49
N TYR A 196 4.13 -10.96 -9.33
CA TYR A 196 5.08 -11.55 -10.30
C TYR A 196 4.67 -12.92 -10.83
N GLU A 197 4.17 -13.81 -9.95
CA GLU A 197 3.73 -15.16 -10.33
C GLU A 197 2.54 -15.18 -11.31
N ASN A 198 1.73 -14.12 -11.33
CA ASN A 198 0.60 -14.01 -12.25
C ASN A 198 1.02 -13.55 -13.66
N ALA A 199 2.25 -13.04 -13.83
CA ALA A 199 2.79 -12.65 -15.14
C ALA A 199 3.43 -13.84 -15.88
N GLU A 200 3.92 -14.86 -15.15
CA GLU A 200 4.47 -16.08 -15.76
C GLU A 200 3.40 -17.06 -16.28
N THR A 201 2.13 -16.89 -15.88
CA THR A 201 1.02 -17.75 -16.31
C THR A 201 0.22 -17.20 -17.50
N SER A 202 0.45 -15.95 -17.91
CA SER A 202 -0.22 -15.34 -19.08
C SER A 202 0.42 -15.70 -20.43
N ASP A 203 1.61 -16.32 -20.42
CA ASP A 203 2.34 -16.78 -21.61
C ASP A 203 2.28 -18.31 -21.81
N ARG A 204 1.33 -19.00 -21.17
CA ARG A 204 1.02 -20.43 -21.39
C ARG A 204 -0.43 -20.62 -21.81
#